data_AF-A0A932UZR0-F1
#
_entry.id   AF-A0A932UZR0-F1
#
_cell.length_a   1.000
_cell.length_b   1.000
_cell.length_c   1.000
_cell.angle_alpha   90.00
_cell.angle_beta   90.00
_cell.angle_gamma   90.00
#
_symmetry.space_group_name_H-M   'P 1'
#
loop_
_entity.id
_entity.type
_entity.pdbx_description
1 polymer ?
#
loop_
_entity_poly.entity_id
_entity_poly.type
_entity_poly.pdbx_seq_one_letter_code
_entity_poly.pdbx_strand_id
1 'polypeptide(L)'
;MPEKTNAEPAAPAADESAGASVEEEPSAGAGAAATAGDEESTPEEVTELRRFVEPKHGNIPNAELDELLPICTAADQSHQQVLKHIKDIKASEKVLQQFRARAGNVTPQDVEQAKQKFHQAKQAYIQLGNQINEGIKRIHPLAQMYPEDFLVQNLYKVYLAKLLSSLETRNPVEPFVEALSLATFDFTRHETAVSEAESLKGLTVEKKAAQMLEDTKTMVTMLEARYQKRQLHNRMHKGEGRKRVIQRLRHFLTLDPEDLHTYIWLASLMSEELVGERNHNTRVALRDDILQYCKRAFAKIDDFLNLQGIQTLSERDKRRSEYVKTITAIRKPLVDSPA
;
A
#
# COMPACT_ATOMS: atom_id res chain seq x y z
N MET A 1 36.95 80.49 -18.43
CA MET A 1 38.41 80.65 -18.67
C MET A 1 38.92 81.58 -17.60
N PRO A 2 39.83 81.16 -16.70
CA PRO A 2 41.20 80.65 -16.96
C PRO A 2 41.41 79.23 -16.36
N GLU A 3 42.29 78.34 -16.83
CA GLU A 3 43.76 78.30 -16.91
C GLU A 3 44.53 78.16 -15.56
N LYS A 4 44.97 76.91 -15.34
CA LYS A 4 46.24 76.39 -14.78
C LYS A 4 46.95 77.13 -13.64
N THR A 5 47.27 76.38 -12.59
CA THR A 5 48.65 76.32 -12.02
C THR A 5 48.92 74.99 -11.30
N ASN A 6 50.12 74.45 -11.56
CA ASN A 6 50.77 73.27 -10.97
C ASN A 6 51.14 73.44 -9.49
N ALA A 7 51.24 72.32 -8.75
CA ALA A 7 52.43 71.96 -7.94
C ALA A 7 52.27 70.56 -7.28
N GLU A 8 53.13 69.62 -7.68
CA GLU A 8 53.64 68.47 -6.89
C GLU A 8 54.92 68.93 -6.12
N PRO A 9 55.59 68.15 -5.23
CA PRO A 9 55.48 66.70 -4.95
C PRO A 9 55.55 66.30 -3.43
N ALA A 10 55.29 65.02 -3.13
CA ALA A 10 56.16 64.12 -2.33
C ALA A 10 55.40 62.86 -1.83
N ALA A 11 55.82 61.69 -2.32
CA ALA A 11 55.57 60.35 -1.76
C ALA A 11 56.57 60.08 -0.58
N PRO A 12 56.48 58.99 0.23
CA PRO A 12 56.08 57.63 -0.19
C PRO A 12 55.34 56.73 0.83
N ALA A 13 54.98 55.55 0.29
CA ALA A 13 54.75 54.24 0.92
C ALA A 13 53.46 54.09 1.76
N ALA A 14 52.42 53.47 1.19
CA ALA A 14 52.20 52.01 1.11
C ALA A 14 51.74 51.42 2.46
N ASP A 15 50.45 51.17 2.60
CA ASP A 15 49.96 49.80 2.78
C ASP A 15 48.44 49.71 2.53
N GLU A 16 48.01 48.48 2.29
CA GLU A 16 46.85 48.06 1.54
C GLU A 16 45.50 48.11 2.28
N SER A 17 44.45 48.18 1.45
CA SER A 17 43.09 47.69 1.65
C SER A 17 42.11 48.53 2.50
N ALA A 18 41.31 49.29 1.75
CA ALA A 18 39.91 49.59 2.04
C ALA A 18 39.17 48.31 2.49
N GLY A 19 38.29 48.30 3.50
CA GLY A 19 37.46 49.38 4.00
C GLY A 19 36.16 49.45 3.20
N ALA A 20 35.10 48.82 3.72
CA ALA A 20 33.68 49.15 3.54
C ALA A 20 32.84 47.88 3.77
N SER A 21 31.74 47.85 4.52
CA SER A 21 31.15 48.76 5.50
C SER A 21 29.91 48.01 6.00
N VAL A 22 29.75 47.98 7.31
CA VAL A 22 28.54 47.55 8.01
C VAL A 22 27.59 48.76 8.02
N GLU A 23 26.32 48.57 7.65
CA GLU A 23 25.20 49.26 8.29
C GLU A 23 23.93 48.40 8.19
N GLU A 24 23.26 48.32 9.34
CA GLU A 24 22.12 47.51 9.81
C GLU A 24 20.78 47.84 9.12
N GLU A 25 20.01 46.83 8.67
CA GLU A 25 18.75 46.27 9.26
C GLU A 25 17.46 47.14 9.10
N PRO A 26 16.23 46.59 9.26
CA PRO A 26 15.75 45.20 9.16
C PRO A 26 14.49 45.07 8.28
N SER A 27 14.18 43.86 7.79
CA SER A 27 12.80 43.53 7.39
C SER A 27 12.46 42.11 7.80
N ALA A 28 11.68 42.03 8.88
CA ALA A 28 11.01 40.84 9.35
C ALA A 28 10.18 40.18 8.23
N GLY A 29 10.29 38.86 8.16
CA GLY A 29 9.52 38.02 7.25
C GLY A 29 9.71 36.58 7.67
N ALA A 30 9.07 36.22 8.78
CA ALA A 30 9.07 34.90 9.39
C ALA A 30 8.78 33.79 8.37
N GLY A 31 9.84 33.16 7.85
CA GLY A 31 9.79 31.86 7.21
C GLY A 31 9.82 30.78 8.28
N ALA A 32 8.74 30.69 9.08
CA ALA A 32 8.51 29.52 9.91
C ALA A 32 8.24 28.33 8.97
N ALA A 33 9.31 27.65 8.60
CA ALA A 33 9.28 26.29 8.10
C ALA A 33 8.78 25.36 9.22
N ALA A 34 7.48 25.43 9.50
CA ALA A 34 6.79 24.36 10.19
C ALA A 34 6.49 23.29 9.14
N THR A 35 7.45 22.37 9.01
CA THR A 35 7.16 20.98 8.65
C THR A 35 5.84 20.61 9.31
N ALA A 36 4.82 20.29 8.50
CA ALA A 36 3.67 19.56 9.01
C ALA A 36 4.25 18.31 9.66
N GLY A 37 4.27 18.32 10.99
CA GLY A 37 4.90 17.29 11.77
C GLY A 37 4.36 15.94 11.34
N ASP A 38 5.30 15.01 11.16
CA ASP A 38 5.10 13.63 11.56
C ASP A 38 4.65 13.62 13.04
N GLU A 39 3.41 14.02 13.30
CA GLU A 39 2.76 13.71 14.56
C GLU A 39 2.39 12.23 14.49
N GLU A 40 3.15 11.48 15.27
CA GLU A 40 3.15 10.04 15.50
C GLU A 40 1.72 9.51 15.71
N SER A 41 0.99 9.29 14.61
CA SER A 41 -0.24 8.52 14.66
C SER A 41 0.17 7.09 14.99
N THR A 42 -0.35 6.55 16.09
CA THR A 42 -0.22 5.13 16.44
C THR A 42 -0.35 4.29 15.16
N PRO A 43 0.67 3.50 14.79
CA PRO A 43 0.64 2.77 13.54
C PRO A 43 -0.57 1.84 13.50
N GLU A 44 -1.19 1.68 12.32
CA GLU A 44 -2.18 0.63 12.09
C GLU A 44 -1.63 -0.68 12.67
N GLU A 45 -2.34 -1.25 13.65
CA GLU A 45 -1.97 -2.53 14.20
C GLU A 45 -2.34 -3.59 13.17
N VAL A 46 -1.40 -4.47 12.86
CA VAL A 46 -1.63 -5.55 11.91
C VAL A 46 -1.32 -6.84 12.64
N THR A 47 -2.35 -7.65 12.85
CA THR A 47 -2.29 -8.87 13.66
C THR A 47 -1.52 -9.96 12.96
N GLU A 48 -0.39 -10.41 13.53
CA GLU A 48 0.33 -11.57 13.01
C GLU A 48 -0.54 -12.84 13.01
N LEU A 49 -0.64 -13.48 11.85
CA LEU A 49 -1.38 -14.72 11.68
C LEU A 49 -0.55 -15.90 12.22
N ARG A 50 -1.16 -16.74 13.08
CA ARG A 50 -0.50 -17.92 13.66
C ARG A 50 -0.33 -19.02 12.60
N ARG A 51 0.76 -19.79 12.68
CA ARG A 51 1.23 -20.65 11.59
C ARG A 51 0.84 -22.12 11.65
N PHE A 52 0.16 -22.59 12.69
CA PHE A 52 -0.23 -24.00 12.75
C PHE A 52 -1.54 -24.19 13.52
N VAL A 53 -2.53 -24.73 12.82
CA VAL A 53 -3.79 -25.23 13.35
C VAL A 53 -3.98 -26.61 12.72
N GLU A 54 -4.33 -27.62 13.52
CA GLU A 54 -4.57 -28.96 13.00
C GLU A 54 -5.87 -28.95 12.17
N PRO A 55 -5.81 -29.32 10.88
CA PRO A 55 -6.99 -29.28 10.01
C PRO A 55 -7.95 -30.40 10.37
N LYS A 56 -9.24 -30.06 10.42
CA LYS A 56 -10.36 -30.98 10.59
C LYS A 56 -11.05 -31.19 9.24
N HIS A 57 -11.59 -32.39 9.07
CA HIS A 57 -12.40 -32.70 7.91
C HIS A 57 -13.88 -32.36 8.13
N GLY A 58 -14.53 -31.96 7.05
CA GLY A 58 -15.95 -31.65 7.03
C GLY A 58 -16.25 -30.22 7.47
N ASN A 59 -17.52 -30.01 7.82
CA ASN A 59 -18.08 -28.71 8.08
C ASN A 59 -17.78 -28.21 9.49
N ILE A 60 -17.65 -26.89 9.64
CA ILE A 60 -17.58 -26.25 10.96
C ILE A 60 -18.87 -26.53 11.76
N PRO A 61 -18.80 -26.84 13.07
CA PRO A 61 -19.98 -26.95 13.92
C PRO A 61 -20.75 -25.63 13.98
N ASN A 62 -22.09 -25.70 14.04
CA ASN A 62 -22.92 -24.49 14.09
C ASN A 62 -22.60 -23.60 15.29
N ALA A 63 -22.24 -24.18 16.45
CA ALA A 63 -21.85 -23.40 17.63
C ALA A 63 -20.61 -22.51 17.36
N GLU A 64 -19.61 -23.01 16.65
CA GLU A 64 -18.41 -22.23 16.28
C GLU A 64 -18.73 -21.20 15.18
N LEU A 65 -19.70 -21.52 14.31
CA LEU A 65 -20.19 -20.58 13.29
C LEU A 65 -20.99 -19.42 13.91
N ASP A 66 -21.80 -19.69 14.93
CA ASP A 66 -22.58 -18.70 15.66
C ASP A 66 -21.67 -17.69 16.39
N GLU A 67 -20.47 -18.12 16.82
CA GLU A 67 -19.45 -17.22 17.38
C GLU A 67 -18.88 -16.23 16.34
N LEU A 68 -18.88 -16.59 15.05
CA LEU A 68 -18.40 -15.70 13.99
C LEU A 68 -19.42 -14.63 13.60
N LEU A 69 -20.72 -14.87 13.80
CA LEU A 69 -21.78 -13.95 13.44
C LEU A 69 -21.61 -12.53 14.03
N PRO A 70 -21.41 -12.35 15.35
CA PRO A 70 -21.22 -11.01 15.92
C PRO A 70 -19.92 -10.35 15.43
N ILE A 71 -18.86 -11.13 15.16
CA ILE A 71 -17.57 -10.64 14.67
C ILE A 71 -17.70 -10.10 13.26
N CYS A 72 -18.31 -10.87 12.35
CA CYS A 72 -18.57 -10.46 10.98
C CYS A 72 -19.55 -9.28 10.92
N THR A 73 -20.58 -9.26 11.77
CA THR A 73 -21.54 -8.15 11.85
C THR A 73 -20.85 -6.85 12.28
N ALA A 74 -20.02 -6.91 13.33
CA ALA A 74 -19.24 -5.76 13.79
C ALA A 74 -18.25 -5.30 12.69
N ALA A 75 -17.56 -6.22 12.03
CA ALA A 75 -16.64 -5.89 10.95
C ALA A 75 -17.35 -5.20 9.78
N ASP A 76 -18.57 -5.62 9.41
CA ASP A 76 -19.33 -4.98 8.34
C ASP A 76 -19.76 -3.55 8.72
N GLN A 77 -20.25 -3.36 9.95
CA GLN A 77 -20.61 -2.03 10.48
C GLN A 77 -19.38 -1.10 10.53
N SER A 78 -18.26 -1.58 11.07
CA SER A 78 -17.03 -0.79 11.13
C SER A 78 -16.49 -0.48 9.74
N HIS A 79 -16.56 -1.43 8.80
CA HIS A 79 -16.13 -1.21 7.41
C HIS A 79 -16.99 -0.14 6.71
N GLN A 80 -18.31 -0.15 6.88
CA GLN A 80 -19.18 0.89 6.33
C GLN A 80 -18.83 2.29 6.86
N GLN A 81 -18.50 2.40 8.16
CA GLN A 81 -18.04 3.66 8.76
C GLN A 81 -16.65 4.07 8.24
N VAL A 82 -15.73 3.11 8.06
CA VAL A 82 -14.42 3.34 7.44
C VAL A 82 -14.56 3.95 6.05
N LEU A 83 -15.43 3.39 5.20
CA LEU A 83 -15.69 3.93 3.86
C LEU A 83 -16.20 5.37 3.89
N LYS A 84 -17.00 5.74 4.91
CA LYS A 84 -17.43 7.11 5.13
C LYS A 84 -16.25 8.01 5.51
N HIS A 85 -15.43 7.59 6.46
CA HIS A 85 -14.27 8.37 6.90
C HIS A 85 -13.21 8.54 5.80
N ILE A 86 -13.00 7.53 4.94
CA ILE A 86 -12.13 7.65 3.76
C ILE A 86 -12.61 8.79 2.84
N LYS A 87 -13.93 8.91 2.61
CA LYS A 87 -14.48 10.01 1.81
C LYS A 87 -14.24 11.36 2.47
N ASP A 88 -14.41 11.46 3.78
CA ASP A 88 -14.16 12.69 4.54
C ASP A 88 -12.66 13.09 4.53
N ILE A 89 -11.76 12.11 4.63
CA ILE A 89 -10.31 12.30 4.49
C ILE A 89 -9.97 12.86 3.11
N LYS A 90 -10.42 12.18 2.03
CA LYS A 90 -10.16 12.60 0.64
C LYS A 90 -10.74 13.98 0.34
N ALA A 91 -11.94 14.28 0.85
CA ALA A 91 -12.57 15.60 0.69
C ALA A 91 -11.76 16.70 1.40
N SER A 92 -11.29 16.43 2.61
CA SER A 92 -10.46 17.36 3.38
C SER A 92 -9.12 17.61 2.69
N GLU A 93 -8.45 16.55 2.21
CA GLU A 93 -7.21 16.68 1.43
C GLU A 93 -7.38 17.52 0.17
N LYS A 94 -8.51 17.36 -0.54
CA LYS A 94 -8.82 18.16 -1.74
C LYS A 94 -8.89 19.65 -1.43
N VAL A 95 -9.53 20.04 -0.32
CA VAL A 95 -9.59 21.45 0.13
C VAL A 95 -8.18 21.98 0.45
N LEU A 96 -7.39 21.19 1.18
CA LEU A 96 -6.01 21.56 1.51
C LEU A 96 -5.13 21.71 0.27
N GLN A 97 -5.28 20.83 -0.73
CA GLN A 97 -4.58 20.91 -2.01
C GLN A 97 -5.01 22.14 -2.81
N GLN A 98 -6.31 22.43 -2.89
CA GLN A 98 -6.84 23.62 -3.56
C GLN A 98 -6.27 24.91 -2.96
N PHE A 99 -6.23 25.01 -1.63
CA PHE A 99 -5.61 26.15 -0.94
C PHE A 99 -4.11 26.28 -1.27
N ARG A 100 -3.34 25.18 -1.22
CA ARG A 100 -1.91 25.16 -1.58
C ARG A 100 -1.66 25.57 -3.02
N ALA A 101 -2.51 25.11 -3.93
CA ALA A 101 -2.45 25.44 -5.36
C ALA A 101 -2.99 26.85 -5.68
N ARG A 102 -3.48 27.60 -4.68
CA ARG A 102 -4.20 28.88 -4.84
C ARG A 102 -5.35 28.77 -5.86
N ALA A 103 -5.98 27.60 -5.91
CA ALA A 103 -7.00 27.26 -6.87
C ALA A 103 -8.39 27.29 -6.20
N GLY A 104 -9.31 28.10 -6.74
CA GLY A 104 -10.67 28.25 -6.22
C GLY A 104 -10.78 29.21 -5.04
N ASN A 105 -12.03 29.46 -4.60
CA ASN A 105 -12.36 30.37 -3.50
C ASN A 105 -12.28 29.65 -2.14
N VAL A 106 -11.13 29.05 -1.81
CA VAL A 106 -10.91 28.40 -0.51
C VAL A 106 -10.40 29.42 0.49
N THR A 107 -11.13 29.61 1.59
CA THR A 107 -10.77 30.56 2.65
C THR A 107 -9.84 29.92 3.70
N PRO A 108 -9.10 30.70 4.48
CA PRO A 108 -8.35 30.18 5.64
C PRO A 108 -9.23 29.42 6.65
N GLN A 109 -10.50 29.83 6.79
CA GLN A 109 -11.47 29.14 7.66
C GLN A 109 -11.83 27.75 7.12
N ASP A 110 -11.98 27.60 5.81
CA ASP A 110 -12.21 26.29 5.17
C ASP A 110 -11.02 25.34 5.39
N VAL A 111 -9.80 25.88 5.36
CA VAL A 111 -8.57 25.13 5.65
C VAL A 111 -8.56 24.63 7.08
N GLU A 112 -8.91 25.47 8.04
CA GLU A 112 -8.95 25.09 9.46
C GLU A 112 -10.00 24.01 9.72
N GLN A 113 -11.20 24.16 9.16
CA GLN A 113 -12.24 23.13 9.24
C GLN A 113 -11.82 21.83 8.56
N ALA A 114 -11.17 21.90 7.39
CA ALA A 114 -10.66 20.72 6.68
C ALA A 114 -9.58 20.00 7.49
N LYS A 115 -8.66 20.72 8.15
CA LYS A 115 -7.66 20.12 9.05
C LYS A 115 -8.33 19.39 10.21
N GLN A 116 -9.27 20.03 10.89
CA GLN A 116 -9.97 19.42 12.02
C GLN A 116 -10.74 18.16 11.60
N LYS A 117 -11.49 18.23 10.49
CA LYS A 117 -12.22 17.07 9.93
C LYS A 117 -11.27 15.96 9.52
N PHE A 118 -10.15 16.30 8.88
CA PHE A 118 -9.12 15.32 8.50
C PHE A 118 -8.58 14.57 9.72
N HIS A 119 -8.19 15.28 10.78
CA HIS A 119 -7.66 14.63 11.99
C HIS A 119 -8.69 13.75 12.68
N GLN A 120 -9.93 14.22 12.84
CA GLN A 120 -11.01 13.44 13.44
C GLN A 120 -11.33 12.19 12.62
N ALA A 121 -11.50 12.34 11.30
CA ALA A 121 -11.80 11.22 10.40
C ALA A 121 -10.64 10.21 10.37
N LYS A 122 -9.38 10.67 10.36
CA LYS A 122 -8.21 9.79 10.39
C LYS A 122 -8.12 8.99 11.69
N GLN A 123 -8.36 9.62 12.84
CA GLN A 123 -8.36 8.91 14.13
C GLN A 123 -9.47 7.86 14.19
N ALA A 124 -10.70 8.22 13.81
CA ALA A 124 -11.83 7.30 13.77
C ALA A 124 -11.58 6.13 12.81
N TYR A 125 -11.04 6.43 11.62
CA TYR A 125 -10.63 5.44 10.64
C TYR A 125 -9.63 4.43 11.23
N ILE A 126 -8.58 4.88 11.93
CA ILE A 126 -7.56 3.98 12.50
C ILE A 126 -8.19 3.09 13.58
N GLN A 127 -9.03 3.66 14.44
CA GLN A 127 -9.71 2.91 15.50
C GLN A 127 -10.60 1.81 14.93
N LEU A 128 -11.40 2.12 13.91
CA LEU A 128 -12.28 1.15 13.25
C LEU A 128 -11.48 0.09 12.49
N GLY A 129 -10.41 0.47 11.80
CA GLY A 129 -9.49 -0.47 11.14
C GLY A 129 -8.87 -1.45 12.14
N ASN A 130 -8.44 -0.96 13.30
CA ASN A 130 -7.93 -1.81 14.38
C ASN A 130 -9.00 -2.76 14.94
N GLN A 131 -10.26 -2.33 15.07
CA GLN A 131 -11.36 -3.22 15.47
C GLN A 131 -11.58 -4.36 14.48
N ILE A 132 -11.56 -4.07 13.17
CA ILE A 132 -11.64 -5.11 12.12
C ILE A 132 -10.41 -6.02 12.21
N ASN A 133 -9.23 -5.46 12.42
CA ASN A 133 -7.99 -6.21 12.59
C ASN A 133 -7.99 -7.13 13.84
N GLU A 134 -8.71 -6.79 14.90
CA GLU A 134 -8.84 -7.67 16.07
C GLU A 134 -9.69 -8.90 15.77
N GLY A 135 -10.79 -8.75 15.02
CA GLY A 135 -11.65 -9.89 14.69
C GLY A 135 -10.98 -10.95 13.80
N ILE A 136 -9.91 -10.61 13.06
CA ILE A 136 -9.17 -11.60 12.26
C ILE A 136 -8.59 -12.73 13.13
N LYS A 137 -8.30 -12.45 14.42
CA LYS A 137 -7.75 -13.42 15.39
C LYS A 137 -8.67 -14.61 15.64
N ARG A 138 -9.96 -14.48 15.36
CA ARG A 138 -10.97 -15.52 15.57
C ARG A 138 -11.31 -16.26 14.29
N ILE A 139 -11.49 -15.54 13.19
CA ILE A 139 -11.87 -16.15 11.91
C ILE A 139 -10.72 -16.91 11.26
N HIS A 140 -9.48 -16.41 11.34
CA HIS A 140 -8.33 -17.05 10.70
C HIS A 140 -8.08 -18.47 11.24
N PRO A 141 -8.01 -18.71 12.58
CA PRO A 141 -7.86 -20.07 13.09
C PRO A 141 -8.95 -21.04 12.62
N LEU A 142 -10.20 -20.58 12.52
CA LEU A 142 -11.31 -21.40 12.04
C LEU A 142 -11.17 -21.72 10.54
N ALA A 143 -10.76 -20.75 9.72
CA ALA A 143 -10.48 -20.98 8.31
C ALA A 143 -9.32 -21.96 8.09
N GLN A 144 -8.29 -21.93 8.95
CA GLN A 144 -7.19 -22.89 8.91
C GLN A 144 -7.62 -24.28 9.41
N MET A 145 -8.51 -24.33 10.42
CA MET A 145 -9.03 -25.57 10.97
C MET A 145 -10.01 -26.26 10.01
N TYR A 146 -10.80 -25.51 9.24
CA TYR A 146 -11.80 -26.04 8.32
C TYR A 146 -11.49 -25.60 6.87
N PRO A 147 -10.39 -26.08 6.27
CA PRO A 147 -9.99 -25.66 4.92
C PRO A 147 -10.98 -26.12 3.84
N GLU A 148 -11.72 -27.21 4.09
CA GLU A 148 -12.68 -27.77 3.14
C GLU A 148 -14.11 -27.22 3.30
N ASP A 149 -14.37 -26.40 4.33
CA ASP A 149 -15.68 -25.77 4.50
C ASP A 149 -15.77 -24.49 3.66
N PHE A 150 -16.47 -24.57 2.52
CA PHE A 150 -16.68 -23.45 1.60
C PHE A 150 -17.26 -22.22 2.30
N LEU A 151 -18.19 -22.39 3.25
CA LEU A 151 -18.81 -21.28 3.95
C LEU A 151 -17.77 -20.51 4.76
N VAL A 152 -16.93 -21.23 5.53
CA VAL A 152 -15.88 -20.62 6.35
C VAL A 152 -14.84 -19.93 5.47
N GLN A 153 -14.42 -20.56 4.38
CA GLN A 153 -13.47 -19.94 3.44
C GLN A 153 -14.06 -18.68 2.78
N ASN A 154 -15.35 -18.68 2.44
CA ASN A 154 -16.02 -17.53 1.85
C ASN A 154 -16.17 -16.37 2.86
N LEU A 155 -16.56 -16.65 4.10
CA LEU A 155 -16.60 -15.67 5.18
C LEU A 155 -15.21 -15.07 5.40
N TYR A 156 -14.17 -15.91 5.43
CA TYR A 156 -12.80 -15.45 5.63
C TYR A 156 -12.28 -14.59 4.47
N LYS A 157 -12.57 -14.98 3.22
CA LYS A 157 -12.28 -14.18 2.02
C LYS A 157 -12.89 -12.77 2.11
N VAL A 158 -14.19 -12.68 2.42
CA VAL A 158 -14.89 -11.39 2.56
C VAL A 158 -14.28 -10.57 3.71
N TYR A 159 -13.95 -11.23 4.82
CA TYR A 159 -13.32 -10.58 5.97
C TYR A 159 -11.95 -10.00 5.61
N LEU A 160 -11.10 -10.76 4.91
CA LEU A 160 -9.79 -10.28 4.44
C LEU A 160 -9.92 -9.07 3.51
N ALA A 161 -10.90 -9.07 2.61
CA ALA A 161 -11.14 -7.93 1.72
C ALA A 161 -11.56 -6.67 2.52
N LYS A 162 -12.47 -6.80 3.50
CA LYS A 162 -12.84 -5.70 4.41
C LYS A 162 -11.65 -5.22 5.24
N LEU A 163 -10.82 -6.13 5.74
CA LEU A 163 -9.63 -5.78 6.49
C LEU A 163 -8.63 -5.01 5.62
N LEU A 164 -8.30 -5.52 4.43
CA LEU A 164 -7.37 -4.88 3.50
C LEU A 164 -7.87 -3.50 3.01
N SER A 165 -9.16 -3.35 2.78
CA SER A 165 -9.74 -2.04 2.42
C SER A 165 -9.76 -1.07 3.60
N SER A 166 -9.86 -1.57 4.83
CA SER A 166 -9.79 -0.75 6.05
C SER A 166 -8.37 -0.33 6.50
N LEU A 167 -7.36 -0.60 5.68
CA LEU A 167 -5.95 -0.28 5.90
C LEU A 167 -5.37 0.62 4.76
N GLU A 168 -6.22 1.45 4.14
CA GLU A 168 -5.91 2.43 3.09
C GLU A 168 -4.96 3.58 3.52
N THR A 169 -4.98 4.05 4.78
CA THR A 169 -4.26 5.32 5.13
C THR A 169 -2.77 5.33 4.87
N ARG A 170 -2.14 4.15 4.79
CA ARG A 170 -0.71 4.01 4.47
C ARG A 170 -0.47 3.44 3.08
N ASN A 171 -1.43 2.71 2.52
CA ASN A 171 -1.29 2.04 1.24
C ASN A 171 -2.61 2.11 0.48
N PRO A 172 -2.66 2.64 -0.75
CA PRO A 172 -3.89 2.73 -1.50
C PRO A 172 -4.55 1.35 -1.65
N VAL A 173 -5.87 1.29 -1.41
CA VAL A 173 -6.62 0.06 -1.63
C VAL A 173 -6.66 -0.24 -3.13
N GLU A 174 -6.49 -1.52 -3.44
CA GLU A 174 -6.59 -2.00 -4.80
C GLU A 174 -8.07 -2.12 -5.20
N PRO A 175 -8.50 -1.56 -6.35
CA PRO A 175 -9.90 -1.59 -6.77
C PRO A 175 -10.60 -2.95 -6.71
N PHE A 176 -9.90 -4.05 -7.01
CA PHE A 176 -10.50 -5.38 -6.90
C PHE A 176 -10.74 -5.79 -5.43
N VAL A 177 -9.87 -5.40 -4.49
CA VAL A 177 -10.08 -5.64 -3.05
C VAL A 177 -11.27 -4.82 -2.57
N GLU A 178 -11.37 -3.56 -3.01
CA GLU A 178 -12.50 -2.70 -2.69
C GLU A 178 -13.81 -3.30 -3.20
N ALA A 179 -13.84 -3.80 -4.43
CA ALA A 179 -15.02 -4.48 -4.97
C ALA A 179 -15.43 -5.71 -4.13
N LEU A 180 -14.45 -6.52 -3.70
CA LEU A 180 -14.70 -7.68 -2.83
C LEU A 180 -15.15 -7.27 -1.41
N SER A 181 -14.67 -6.15 -0.89
CA SER A 181 -14.99 -5.70 0.47
C SER A 181 -16.43 -5.19 0.62
N LEU A 182 -17.08 -4.86 -0.49
CA LEU A 182 -18.50 -4.48 -0.53
C LEU A 182 -19.46 -5.67 -0.39
N ALA A 183 -18.97 -6.91 -0.52
CA ALA A 183 -19.79 -8.09 -0.30
C ALA A 183 -20.28 -8.16 1.17
N THR A 184 -21.51 -8.63 1.36
CA THR A 184 -22.07 -8.90 2.69
C THR A 184 -21.66 -10.28 3.17
N PHE A 185 -21.54 -10.46 4.49
CA PHE A 185 -21.33 -11.79 5.04
C PHE A 185 -22.59 -12.64 4.88
N ASP A 186 -22.45 -13.77 4.20
CA ASP A 186 -23.51 -14.75 4.05
C ASP A 186 -23.17 -15.98 4.89
N PHE A 187 -24.03 -16.27 5.88
CA PHE A 187 -23.91 -17.40 6.80
C PHE A 187 -24.74 -18.61 6.33
N THR A 188 -25.38 -18.53 5.17
CA THR A 188 -26.16 -19.63 4.61
C THR A 188 -25.24 -20.66 3.95
N ARG A 189 -25.47 -21.94 4.23
CA ARG A 189 -24.83 -23.03 3.50
C ARG A 189 -25.54 -23.15 2.15
N HIS A 190 -24.94 -22.60 1.10
CA HIS A 190 -25.51 -22.72 -0.24
C HIS A 190 -25.43 -24.16 -0.74
N GLU A 191 -26.57 -24.73 -1.10
CA GLU A 191 -26.61 -25.96 -1.89
C GLU A 191 -26.11 -25.64 -3.31
N THR A 192 -25.08 -26.36 -3.76
CA THR A 192 -24.54 -26.16 -5.10
C THR A 192 -25.52 -26.74 -6.13
N ALA A 193 -26.07 -25.89 -6.99
CA ALA A 193 -26.93 -26.31 -8.09
C ALA A 193 -26.21 -26.26 -9.44
N VAL A 194 -26.47 -27.23 -10.30
CA VAL A 194 -25.99 -27.29 -11.69
C VAL A 194 -27.17 -27.00 -12.61
N SER A 195 -27.01 -26.04 -13.51
CA SER A 195 -28.01 -25.73 -14.54
C SER A 195 -28.05 -26.80 -15.63
N GLU A 196 -29.16 -26.90 -16.36
CA GLU A 196 -29.29 -27.86 -17.47
C GLU A 196 -28.17 -27.70 -18.52
N ALA A 197 -27.78 -26.45 -18.83
CA ALA A 197 -26.70 -26.17 -19.76
C ALA A 197 -25.31 -26.62 -19.25
N GLU A 198 -25.08 -26.59 -17.94
CA GLU A 198 -23.85 -27.09 -17.32
C GLU A 198 -23.86 -28.63 -17.24
N SER A 199 -25.02 -29.22 -16.97
CA SER A 199 -25.21 -30.68 -16.95
C SER A 199 -24.97 -31.29 -18.34
N LEU A 200 -25.46 -30.65 -19.40
CA LEU A 200 -25.19 -31.05 -20.80
C LEU A 200 -23.70 -30.99 -21.18
N LYS A 201 -22.90 -30.18 -20.46
CA LYS A 201 -21.43 -30.12 -20.59
C LYS A 201 -20.71 -31.13 -19.68
N GLY A 202 -21.44 -32.01 -19.01
CA GLY A 202 -20.89 -33.03 -18.10
C GLY A 202 -20.43 -32.48 -16.76
N LEU A 203 -20.90 -31.30 -16.34
CA LEU A 203 -20.59 -30.75 -15.02
C LEU A 203 -21.49 -31.43 -13.96
N THR A 204 -20.89 -31.94 -12.88
CA THR A 204 -21.61 -32.49 -11.74
C THR A 204 -21.64 -31.50 -10.57
N VAL A 205 -22.54 -31.72 -9.61
CA VAL A 205 -22.65 -30.89 -8.40
C VAL A 205 -21.34 -30.92 -7.62
N GLU A 206 -20.74 -32.10 -7.47
CA GLU A 206 -19.47 -32.29 -6.75
C GLU A 206 -18.34 -31.54 -7.43
N LYS A 207 -18.24 -31.62 -8.76
CA LYS A 207 -17.22 -30.92 -9.53
C LYS A 207 -17.38 -29.40 -9.44
N LYS A 208 -18.62 -28.90 -9.46
CA LYS A 208 -18.91 -27.48 -9.29
C LYS A 208 -18.58 -26.99 -7.88
N ALA A 209 -18.96 -27.76 -6.85
CA ALA A 209 -18.67 -27.43 -5.46
C ALA A 209 -17.14 -27.40 -5.20
N ALA A 210 -16.42 -28.40 -5.72
CA ALA A 210 -14.96 -28.45 -5.65
C ALA A 210 -14.31 -27.25 -6.36
N GLN A 211 -14.81 -26.87 -7.54
CA GLN A 211 -14.30 -25.69 -8.26
C GLN A 211 -14.53 -24.40 -7.47
N MET A 212 -15.75 -24.19 -6.93
CA MET A 212 -16.07 -23.01 -6.14
C MET A 212 -15.20 -22.90 -4.88
N LEU A 213 -14.93 -24.03 -4.24
CA LEU A 213 -14.03 -24.10 -3.10
C LEU A 213 -12.60 -23.77 -3.48
N GLU A 214 -12.09 -24.33 -4.57
CA GLU A 214 -10.73 -24.06 -5.06
C GLU A 214 -10.53 -22.60 -5.48
N ASP A 215 -11.51 -22.02 -6.18
CA ASP A 215 -11.51 -20.61 -6.55
C ASP A 215 -11.49 -19.72 -5.30
N THR A 216 -12.25 -20.10 -4.27
CA THR A 216 -12.29 -19.37 -2.99
C THR A 216 -10.96 -19.51 -2.24
N LYS A 217 -10.37 -20.70 -2.17
CA LYS A 217 -9.05 -20.93 -1.56
C LYS A 217 -7.95 -20.14 -2.26
N THR A 218 -7.98 -20.09 -3.59
CA THR A 218 -7.06 -19.27 -4.39
C THR A 218 -7.18 -17.79 -4.02
N MET A 219 -8.41 -17.29 -3.94
CA MET A 219 -8.68 -15.90 -3.54
C MET A 219 -8.24 -15.61 -2.09
N VAL A 220 -8.51 -16.52 -1.15
CA VAL A 220 -8.06 -16.42 0.24
C VAL A 220 -6.54 -16.34 0.29
N THR A 221 -5.83 -17.25 -0.38
CA THR A 221 -4.36 -17.30 -0.43
C THR A 221 -3.78 -15.98 -0.94
N MET A 222 -4.36 -15.45 -2.02
CA MET A 222 -3.98 -14.17 -2.60
C MET A 222 -4.19 -13.00 -1.63
N LEU A 223 -5.39 -12.90 -1.01
CA LEU A 223 -5.70 -11.83 -0.06
C LEU A 223 -4.86 -11.93 1.22
N GLU A 224 -4.60 -13.14 1.72
CA GLU A 224 -3.68 -13.36 2.85
C GLU A 224 -2.27 -12.92 2.52
N ALA A 225 -1.75 -13.26 1.33
CA ALA A 225 -0.41 -12.84 0.90
C ALA A 225 -0.32 -11.30 0.85
N ARG A 226 -1.34 -10.62 0.34
CA ARG A 226 -1.42 -9.14 0.33
C ARG A 226 -1.48 -8.54 1.73
N TYR A 227 -2.21 -9.18 2.64
CA TYR A 227 -2.29 -8.76 4.03
C TYR A 227 -0.95 -8.95 4.76
N GLN A 228 -0.31 -10.10 4.58
CA GLN A 228 1.02 -10.39 5.13
C GLN A 228 2.11 -9.49 4.52
N LYS A 229 1.97 -9.07 3.26
CA LYS A 229 2.82 -8.05 2.62
C LYS A 229 2.72 -6.71 3.36
N ARG A 230 1.53 -6.27 3.73
CA ARG A 230 1.35 -5.05 4.54
C ARG A 230 1.97 -5.17 5.93
N GLN A 231 1.79 -6.33 6.59
CA GLN A 231 2.49 -6.62 7.85
C GLN A 231 4.00 -6.51 7.71
N LEU A 232 4.54 -7.04 6.61
CA LEU A 232 5.96 -7.02 6.34
C LEU A 232 6.47 -5.59 6.15
N HIS A 233 5.68 -4.71 5.52
CA HIS A 233 6.01 -3.29 5.39
C HIS A 233 6.14 -2.64 6.77
N ASN A 234 5.15 -2.85 7.65
CA ASN A 234 5.18 -2.33 9.02
C ASN A 234 6.35 -2.89 9.84
N ARG A 235 6.69 -4.17 9.70
CA ARG A 235 7.85 -4.78 10.39
C ARG A 235 9.18 -4.23 9.87
N MET A 236 9.29 -3.96 8.57
CA MET A 236 10.48 -3.34 7.98
C MET A 236 10.70 -1.94 8.55
N HIS A 237 9.63 -1.13 8.70
CA HIS A 237 9.71 0.17 9.38
C HIS A 237 10.12 0.06 10.86
N LYS A 238 9.77 -1.06 11.52
CA LYS A 238 10.19 -1.40 12.89
C LYS A 238 11.59 -2.04 12.97
N GLY A 239 12.35 -2.05 11.88
CA GLY A 239 13.73 -2.54 11.86
C GLY A 239 13.93 -4.01 11.51
N GLU A 240 12.93 -4.71 10.96
CA GLU A 240 13.14 -6.08 10.46
C GLU A 240 14.19 -6.11 9.33
N GLY A 241 15.14 -7.03 9.42
CA GLY A 241 16.28 -7.10 8.51
C GLY A 241 15.89 -7.38 7.05
N ARG A 242 16.50 -6.63 6.12
CA ARG A 242 16.20 -6.66 4.67
C ARG A 242 16.26 -8.05 4.05
N LYS A 243 17.28 -8.85 4.34
CA LYS A 243 17.40 -10.24 3.84
C LYS A 243 16.17 -11.10 4.18
N ARG A 244 15.62 -10.93 5.39
CA ARG A 244 14.41 -11.65 5.84
C ARG A 244 13.16 -11.15 5.12
N VAL A 245 13.08 -9.84 4.87
CA VAL A 245 12.01 -9.22 4.06
C VAL A 245 12.06 -9.77 2.64
N ILE A 246 13.22 -9.77 1.97
CA ILE A 246 13.42 -10.31 0.62
C ILE A 246 12.99 -11.79 0.55
N GLN A 247 13.39 -12.62 1.51
CA GLN A 247 12.99 -14.03 1.55
C GLN A 247 11.47 -14.20 1.66
N ARG A 248 10.81 -13.36 2.47
CA ARG A 248 9.34 -13.39 2.62
C ARG A 248 8.63 -12.90 1.35
N LEU A 249 9.13 -11.86 0.69
CA LEU A 249 8.58 -11.38 -0.58
C LEU A 249 8.68 -12.43 -1.68
N ARG A 250 9.81 -13.15 -1.76
CA ARG A 250 9.96 -14.29 -2.68
C ARG A 250 8.90 -15.37 -2.43
N HIS A 251 8.60 -15.66 -1.16
CA HIS A 251 7.53 -16.59 -0.81
C HIS A 251 6.14 -16.03 -1.18
N PHE A 252 5.86 -14.74 -0.94
CA PHE A 252 4.58 -14.16 -1.35
C PHE A 252 4.34 -14.25 -2.85
N LEU A 253 5.36 -14.13 -3.69
CA LEU A 253 5.23 -14.34 -5.14
C LEU A 253 4.89 -15.78 -5.54
N THR A 254 5.09 -16.76 -4.65
CA THR A 254 4.62 -18.14 -4.88
C THR A 254 3.13 -18.32 -4.54
N LEU A 255 2.59 -17.45 -3.68
CA LEU A 255 1.19 -17.47 -3.25
C LEU A 255 0.31 -16.54 -4.09
N ASP A 256 0.83 -15.37 -4.46
CA ASP A 256 0.20 -14.36 -5.30
C ASP A 256 1.16 -13.93 -6.43
N PRO A 257 1.25 -14.73 -7.52
CA PRO A 257 2.12 -14.42 -8.65
C PRO A 257 1.62 -13.25 -9.51
N GLU A 258 0.40 -12.75 -9.28
CA GLU A 258 -0.20 -11.63 -10.01
C GLU A 258 0.07 -10.28 -9.32
N ASP A 259 0.63 -10.29 -8.10
CA ASP A 259 0.96 -9.07 -7.36
C ASP A 259 2.18 -8.34 -7.94
N LEU A 260 1.91 -7.45 -8.90
CA LEU A 260 2.88 -6.56 -9.51
C LEU A 260 3.68 -5.76 -8.47
N HIS A 261 3.05 -5.29 -7.39
CA HIS A 261 3.72 -4.47 -6.39
C HIS A 261 4.75 -5.27 -5.59
N THR A 262 4.52 -6.57 -5.36
CA THR A 262 5.52 -7.44 -4.73
C THR A 262 6.76 -7.60 -5.59
N TYR A 263 6.61 -7.76 -6.92
CA TYR A 263 7.76 -7.80 -7.83
C TYR A 263 8.57 -6.50 -7.79
N ILE A 264 7.88 -5.35 -7.86
CA ILE A 264 8.53 -4.04 -7.82
C ILE A 264 9.26 -3.86 -6.50
N TRP A 265 8.61 -4.14 -5.37
CA TRP A 265 9.21 -3.96 -4.05
C TRP A 265 10.43 -4.87 -3.84
N LEU A 266 10.33 -6.14 -4.25
CA LEU A 266 11.44 -7.08 -4.20
C LEU A 266 12.64 -6.59 -5.03
N ALA A 267 12.39 -6.15 -6.27
CA ALA A 267 13.44 -5.63 -7.15
C ALA A 267 14.10 -4.37 -6.56
N SER A 268 13.33 -3.45 -6.00
CA SER A 268 13.84 -2.24 -5.32
C SER A 268 14.75 -2.61 -4.14
N LEU A 269 14.29 -3.47 -3.23
CA LEU A 269 15.08 -3.87 -2.06
C LEU A 269 16.37 -4.58 -2.44
N MET A 270 16.31 -5.49 -3.42
CA MET A 270 17.50 -6.18 -3.92
C MET A 270 18.47 -5.21 -4.61
N SER A 271 17.97 -4.20 -5.32
CA SER A 271 18.81 -3.15 -5.93
C SER A 271 19.53 -2.32 -4.87
N GLU A 272 18.92 -2.06 -3.72
CA GLU A 272 19.60 -1.40 -2.60
C GLU A 272 20.67 -2.30 -1.96
N GLU A 273 20.41 -3.61 -1.82
CA GLU A 273 21.41 -4.56 -1.32
C GLU A 273 22.62 -4.67 -2.26
N LEU A 274 22.40 -4.59 -3.57
CA LEU A 274 23.47 -4.64 -4.57
C LEU A 274 24.49 -3.51 -4.40
N VAL A 275 24.07 -2.30 -3.98
CA VAL A 275 24.97 -1.14 -3.77
C VAL A 275 26.01 -1.42 -2.68
N GLY A 276 25.63 -2.19 -1.66
CA GLY A 276 26.51 -2.56 -0.56
C GLY A 276 27.39 -3.80 -0.82
N GLU A 277 27.12 -4.56 -1.88
CA GLU A 277 27.82 -5.81 -2.16
C GLU A 277 29.17 -5.56 -2.83
N ARG A 278 30.21 -6.20 -2.30
CA ARG A 278 31.60 -6.07 -2.75
C ARG A 278 32.06 -7.28 -3.57
N ASN A 279 31.45 -8.45 -3.34
CA ASN A 279 31.82 -9.66 -4.06
C ASN A 279 31.30 -9.60 -5.50
N HIS A 280 32.19 -9.61 -6.48
CA HIS A 280 31.83 -9.51 -7.90
C HIS A 280 30.85 -10.61 -8.36
N ASN A 281 31.09 -11.87 -8.01
CA ASN A 281 30.23 -12.98 -8.42
C ASN A 281 28.82 -12.84 -7.83
N THR A 282 28.73 -12.43 -6.56
CA THR A 282 27.45 -12.17 -5.89
C THR A 282 26.74 -10.96 -6.50
N ARG A 283 27.47 -9.90 -6.87
CA ARG A 283 26.89 -8.74 -7.55
C ARG A 283 26.28 -9.11 -8.90
N VAL A 284 26.97 -9.92 -9.70
CA VAL A 284 26.45 -10.39 -11.00
C VAL A 284 25.19 -11.21 -10.80
N ALA A 285 25.19 -12.17 -9.87
CA ALA A 285 24.00 -12.98 -9.58
C ALA A 285 22.81 -12.13 -9.07
N LEU A 286 23.06 -11.18 -8.16
CA LEU A 286 22.03 -10.26 -7.66
C LEU A 286 21.47 -9.38 -8.77
N ARG A 287 22.34 -8.83 -9.63
CA ARG A 287 21.94 -8.04 -10.80
C ARG A 287 21.02 -8.83 -11.71
N ASP A 288 21.37 -10.07 -12.04
CA ASP A 288 20.58 -10.93 -12.90
C ASP A 288 19.21 -11.27 -12.28
N ASP A 289 19.17 -11.58 -10.98
CA ASP A 289 17.93 -11.77 -10.23
C ASP A 289 17.04 -10.51 -10.30
N ILE A 290 17.60 -9.31 -10.03
CA ILE A 290 16.83 -8.06 -10.06
C ILE A 290 16.26 -7.80 -11.46
N LEU A 291 17.06 -7.99 -12.49
CA LEU A 291 16.63 -7.84 -13.89
C LEU A 291 15.52 -8.85 -14.23
N GLN A 292 15.60 -10.08 -13.70
CA GLN A 292 14.55 -11.08 -13.87
C GLN A 292 13.24 -10.65 -13.20
N TYR A 293 13.28 -10.13 -11.98
CA TYR A 293 12.07 -9.60 -11.31
C TYR A 293 11.50 -8.39 -12.04
N CYS A 294 12.34 -7.48 -12.54
CA CYS A 294 11.88 -6.35 -13.37
C CYS A 294 11.21 -6.84 -14.66
N LYS A 295 11.78 -7.86 -15.32
CA LYS A 295 11.18 -8.47 -16.53
C LYS A 295 9.82 -9.08 -16.23
N ARG A 296 9.69 -9.81 -15.11
CA ARG A 296 8.41 -10.40 -14.68
C ARG A 296 7.39 -9.31 -14.32
N ALA A 297 7.81 -8.26 -13.63
CA ALA A 297 6.95 -7.10 -13.33
C ALA A 297 6.40 -6.49 -14.63
N PHE A 298 7.24 -6.26 -15.65
CA PHE A 298 6.79 -5.76 -16.94
C PHE A 298 5.73 -6.64 -17.60
N ALA A 299 5.95 -7.96 -17.59
CA ALA A 299 5.01 -8.91 -18.18
C ALA A 299 3.66 -8.93 -17.45
N LYS A 300 3.64 -8.56 -16.16
CA LYS A 300 2.45 -8.61 -15.29
C LYS A 300 1.64 -7.32 -15.24
N ILE A 301 2.08 -6.22 -15.86
CA ILE A 301 1.36 -4.95 -15.78
C ILE A 301 -0.06 -5.08 -16.31
N ASP A 302 -0.23 -5.69 -17.49
CA ASP A 302 -1.55 -5.79 -18.12
C ASP A 302 -2.49 -6.76 -17.39
N ASP A 303 -1.97 -7.90 -16.92
CA ASP A 303 -2.71 -8.86 -16.09
C ASP A 303 -3.16 -8.21 -14.77
N PHE A 304 -2.26 -7.50 -14.11
CA PHE A 304 -2.56 -6.77 -12.88
C PHE A 304 -3.64 -5.71 -13.10
N LEU A 305 -3.53 -4.89 -14.15
CA LEU A 305 -4.53 -3.86 -14.48
C LEU A 305 -5.89 -4.47 -14.84
N ASN A 306 -5.91 -5.64 -15.48
CA ASN A 306 -7.14 -6.40 -15.74
C ASN A 306 -7.78 -6.87 -14.42
N LEU A 307 -6.99 -7.40 -13.50
CA LEU A 307 -7.45 -7.82 -12.18
C LEU A 307 -8.09 -6.65 -11.42
N GLN A 308 -7.52 -5.45 -11.54
CA GLN A 308 -8.09 -4.24 -10.93
C GLN A 308 -9.44 -3.81 -11.52
N GLY A 309 -9.91 -4.39 -12.63
CA GLY A 309 -11.19 -4.03 -13.24
C GLY A 309 -11.24 -2.61 -13.81
N ILE A 310 -10.10 -2.02 -14.17
CA ILE A 310 -10.04 -0.65 -14.72
C ILE A 310 -10.55 -0.67 -16.17
N GLN A 311 -11.76 -0.15 -16.38
CA GLN A 311 -12.44 -0.15 -17.68
C GLN A 311 -12.02 1.03 -18.58
N THR A 312 -11.61 2.15 -17.99
CA THR A 312 -11.27 3.36 -18.75
C THR A 312 -9.87 3.25 -19.37
N LEU A 313 -9.78 3.25 -20.70
CA LEU A 313 -8.51 3.16 -21.44
C LEU A 313 -7.50 4.24 -21.03
N SER A 314 -7.94 5.50 -20.91
CA SER A 314 -7.06 6.61 -20.51
C SER A 314 -6.47 6.43 -19.11
N GLU A 315 -7.27 5.94 -18.15
CA GLU A 315 -6.77 5.65 -16.79
C GLU A 315 -5.80 4.46 -16.82
N ARG A 316 -6.13 3.43 -17.59
CA ARG A 316 -5.28 2.25 -17.77
C ARG A 316 -3.91 2.64 -18.32
N ASP A 317 -3.86 3.45 -19.37
CA ASP A 317 -2.60 3.91 -19.98
C ASP A 317 -1.78 4.78 -19.03
N LYS A 318 -2.45 5.64 -18.24
CA LYS A 318 -1.79 6.43 -17.21
C LYS A 318 -1.12 5.54 -16.16
N ARG A 319 -1.86 4.59 -15.56
CA ARG A 319 -1.30 3.67 -14.55
C ARG A 319 -0.22 2.77 -15.13
N ARG A 320 -0.40 2.29 -16.37
CA ARG A 320 0.61 1.52 -17.10
C ARG A 320 1.91 2.33 -17.24
N SER A 321 1.82 3.59 -17.65
CA SER A 321 2.97 4.48 -17.75
C SER A 321 3.69 4.67 -16.42
N GLU A 322 2.94 4.82 -15.32
CA GLU A 322 3.50 4.94 -13.97
C GLU A 322 4.30 3.69 -13.57
N TYR A 323 3.74 2.48 -13.76
CA TYR A 323 4.47 1.24 -13.50
C TYR A 323 5.70 1.07 -14.38
N VAL A 324 5.58 1.36 -15.68
CA VAL A 324 6.72 1.31 -16.63
C VAL A 324 7.84 2.23 -16.18
N LYS A 325 7.51 3.46 -15.73
CA LYS A 325 8.49 4.42 -15.21
C LYS A 325 9.18 3.87 -13.96
N THR A 326 8.42 3.36 -13.00
CA THR A 326 8.96 2.80 -11.74
C THR A 326 9.89 1.61 -12.00
N ILE A 327 9.47 0.66 -12.84
CA ILE A 327 10.31 -0.51 -13.15
C ILE A 327 11.56 -0.09 -13.95
N THR A 328 11.41 0.85 -14.88
CA THR A 328 12.55 1.39 -15.64
C THR A 328 13.57 2.09 -14.75
N ALA A 329 13.11 2.82 -13.73
CA ALA A 329 13.99 3.49 -12.78
C ALA A 329 14.88 2.52 -12.00
N ILE A 330 14.38 1.32 -11.68
CA ILE A 330 15.17 0.24 -11.05
C ILE A 330 16.09 -0.42 -12.07
N ARG A 331 15.56 -0.71 -13.27
CA ARG A 331 16.26 -1.50 -14.30
C ARG A 331 17.42 -0.75 -14.95
N LYS A 332 17.24 0.54 -15.27
CA LYS A 332 18.17 1.31 -16.11
C LYS A 332 19.60 1.38 -15.53
N PRO A 333 19.80 1.72 -14.24
CA PRO A 333 21.15 1.73 -13.65
C PRO A 333 21.86 0.38 -13.75
N LEU A 334 21.12 -0.73 -13.66
CA LEU A 334 21.66 -2.08 -13.72
C LEU A 334 22.09 -2.47 -15.13
N VAL A 335 21.47 -1.91 -16.17
CA VAL A 335 21.85 -2.17 -17.57
C VAL A 335 23.02 -1.27 -17.98
N ASP A 336 22.96 0.00 -17.59
CA ASP A 336 23.89 1.04 -18.04
C ASP A 336 25.22 1.05 -17.26
N SER A 337 25.26 0.49 -16.04
CA SER A 337 26.51 0.24 -15.32
C SER A 337 26.89 -1.24 -15.43
N PRO A 338 27.76 -1.63 -16.40
CA PRO A 338 28.34 -2.96 -16.40
C PRO A 338 29.15 -3.16 -15.11
N ALA A 339 29.03 -4.36 -14.54
CA ALA A 339 29.58 -4.75 -13.24
C ALA A 339 31.11 -4.73 -13.16
#